data_AF-A0A1H4Y0K1-F1
#
_entry.id   AF-A0A1H4Y0K1-F1
#
_cell.length_a   1.000
_cell.length_b   1.000
_cell.length_c   1.000
_cell.angle_alpha   90.00
_cell.angle_beta   90.00
_cell.angle_gamma   90.00
#
_symmetry.space_group_name_H-M   'P 1'
#
loop_
_entity.id
_entity.type
_entity.pdbx_description
1 polymer ?
#
loop_
_entity_poly.entity_id
_entity_poly.type
_entity_poly.pdbx_seq_one_letter_code
_entity_poly.pdbx_strand_id
1 'polypeptide(L)'
;MTIDHTEAPVTDPVAAQLAAHKETVLTMMSLLTDPTTSEQARAYLTETYIQHNPNITSGADAIIAWTKTEEARHARESMRPAPEPPVMVAEGDKVVMMISRDVPDPRDPGKTYRSYWFDMWRVEDGKLAEHWDGAPVSTE
;
A
#
# COMPACT_ATOMS: atom_id res chain seq x y z
N MET A 1 52.29 -7.89 -12.48
CA MET A 1 51.22 -8.29 -11.56
C MET A 1 50.14 -7.23 -11.67
N THR A 2 49.17 -7.45 -12.56
CA THR A 2 48.04 -6.54 -12.79
C THR A 2 46.97 -6.88 -11.77
N ILE A 3 46.61 -5.94 -10.89
CA ILE A 3 45.43 -6.08 -10.06
C ILE A 3 44.29 -5.41 -10.83
N ASP A 4 43.45 -6.26 -11.40
CA ASP A 4 42.14 -5.90 -11.92
C ASP A 4 41.21 -5.75 -10.72
N HIS A 5 40.83 -4.52 -10.39
CA HIS A 5 39.79 -4.22 -9.40
C HIS A 5 38.47 -3.99 -10.15
N THR A 6 37.91 -5.05 -10.73
CA THR A 6 36.49 -5.11 -11.03
C THR A 6 35.76 -5.54 -9.75
N GLU A 7 35.65 -4.63 -8.78
CA GLU A 7 34.69 -4.80 -7.68
C GLU A 7 33.28 -4.64 -8.26
N ALA A 8 32.47 -5.70 -8.12
CA ALA A 8 31.04 -5.63 -8.34
C ALA A 8 30.44 -4.52 -7.44
N PRO A 9 29.42 -3.78 -7.90
CA PRO A 9 28.84 -2.72 -7.08
C PRO A 9 28.30 -3.31 -5.78
N VAL A 10 28.90 -2.91 -4.65
CA VAL A 10 28.39 -3.22 -3.31
C VAL A 10 27.08 -2.44 -3.16
N THR A 11 25.95 -3.15 -3.23
CA THR A 11 24.65 -2.57 -2.91
C THR A 11 24.61 -2.26 -1.41
N ASP A 12 24.34 -1.00 -1.08
CA ASP A 12 24.09 -0.57 0.31
C ASP A 12 22.96 -1.43 0.92
N PRO A 13 23.24 -2.23 1.97
CA PRO A 13 22.26 -3.12 2.59
C PRO A 13 21.02 -2.38 3.10
N VAL A 14 21.17 -1.12 3.55
CA VAL A 14 20.04 -0.30 4.01
C VAL A 14 19.18 0.09 2.82
N ALA A 15 19.78 0.60 1.74
CA ALA A 15 19.05 0.92 0.53
C ALA A 15 18.32 -0.30 -0.06
N ALA A 16 18.96 -1.47 -0.05
CA ALA A 16 18.36 -2.73 -0.50
C ALA A 16 17.15 -3.15 0.37
N GLN A 17 17.26 -3.02 1.70
CA GLN A 17 16.15 -3.29 2.61
C GLN A 17 14.98 -2.33 2.39
N LEU A 18 15.24 -1.02 2.27
CA LEU A 18 14.19 -0.02 2.03
C LEU A 18 13.49 -0.24 0.68
N ALA A 19 14.24 -0.67 -0.35
CA ALA A 19 13.65 -1.07 -1.64
C ALA A 19 12.75 -2.30 -1.48
N ALA A 20 13.21 -3.33 -0.76
CA ALA A 20 12.40 -4.52 -0.49
C ALA A 20 11.10 -4.20 0.28
N HIS A 21 11.15 -3.28 1.24
CA HIS A 21 9.94 -2.83 1.96
C HIS A 21 8.92 -2.17 1.01
N LYS A 22 9.39 -1.33 0.06
CA LYS A 22 8.51 -0.72 -0.94
C LYS A 22 7.90 -1.76 -1.87
N GLU A 23 8.68 -2.73 -2.33
CA GLU A 23 8.19 -3.84 -3.17
C GLU A 23 7.14 -4.69 -2.44
N THR A 24 7.32 -4.98 -1.15
CA THR A 24 6.31 -5.66 -0.34
C THR A 24 4.99 -4.88 -0.33
N VAL A 25 5.03 -3.56 -0.15
CA VAL A 25 3.83 -2.70 -0.18
C VAL A 25 3.17 -2.69 -1.57
N LEU A 26 3.95 -2.53 -2.65
CA LEU A 26 3.40 -2.56 -4.02
C LEU A 26 2.75 -3.90 -4.35
N THR A 27 3.39 -5.00 -3.97
CA THR A 27 2.85 -6.35 -4.11
C THR A 27 1.54 -6.49 -3.36
N MET A 28 1.50 -6.04 -2.10
CA MET A 28 0.29 -6.07 -1.28
C MET A 28 -0.87 -5.32 -1.94
N MET A 29 -0.62 -4.12 -2.44
CA MET A 29 -1.64 -3.31 -3.12
C MET A 29 -2.18 -3.99 -4.37
N SER A 30 -1.30 -4.59 -5.18
CA SER A 30 -1.73 -5.36 -6.35
C SER A 30 -2.62 -6.54 -5.96
N LEU A 31 -2.32 -7.23 -4.87
CA LEU A 31 -3.07 -8.41 -4.45
C LEU A 31 -4.43 -8.06 -3.83
N LEU A 32 -4.53 -6.99 -3.03
CA LEU A 32 -5.78 -6.62 -2.35
C LEU A 32 -6.79 -5.87 -3.23
N THR A 33 -6.33 -5.26 -4.33
CA THR A 33 -7.21 -4.54 -5.25
C THR A 33 -8.01 -5.47 -6.16
N ASP A 34 -7.62 -6.74 -6.29
CA ASP A 34 -8.38 -7.77 -6.99
C ASP A 34 -8.85 -8.88 -6.02
N PRO A 35 -10.17 -9.02 -5.80
CA PRO A 35 -10.73 -10.06 -4.93
C PRO A 35 -10.34 -11.50 -5.30
N THR A 36 -9.93 -11.74 -6.55
CA THR A 36 -9.51 -13.06 -7.03
C THR A 36 -8.08 -13.40 -6.64
N THR A 37 -7.26 -12.39 -6.35
CA THR A 37 -5.86 -12.56 -5.93
C THR A 37 -5.63 -12.34 -4.43
N SER A 38 -6.60 -11.76 -3.71
CA SER A 38 -6.41 -11.31 -2.33
C SER A 38 -5.99 -12.39 -1.33
N GLU A 39 -6.33 -13.66 -1.55
CA GLU A 39 -5.85 -14.79 -0.72
C GLU A 39 -4.31 -14.90 -0.70
N GLN A 40 -3.65 -14.55 -1.79
CA GLN A 40 -2.18 -14.58 -1.89
C GLN A 40 -1.53 -13.53 -0.96
N ALA A 41 -2.28 -12.50 -0.57
CA ALA A 41 -1.79 -11.46 0.32
C ALA A 41 -1.46 -12.00 1.72
N ARG A 42 -2.02 -13.15 2.12
CA ARG A 42 -1.75 -13.77 3.43
C ARG A 42 -0.27 -14.03 3.69
N ALA A 43 0.50 -14.32 2.64
CA ALA A 43 1.94 -14.56 2.72
C ALA A 43 2.73 -13.30 3.13
N TYR A 44 2.18 -12.13 2.87
CA TYR A 44 2.81 -10.82 3.09
C TYR A 44 2.33 -10.14 4.37
N LEU A 45 1.40 -10.73 5.11
CA LEU A 45 0.86 -10.18 6.36
C LEU A 45 1.36 -10.95 7.58
N THR A 46 1.68 -10.24 8.66
CA THR A 46 1.85 -10.89 9.96
C THR A 46 0.51 -11.43 10.47
N GLU A 47 0.56 -12.44 11.33
CA GLU A 47 -0.66 -12.97 11.96
C GLU A 47 -1.32 -11.92 12.85
N THR A 48 -0.51 -11.07 13.49
CA THR A 48 -0.92 -9.98 14.38
C THR A 48 -1.16 -8.65 13.67
N TYR A 49 -1.45 -8.67 12.37
CA TYR A 49 -1.62 -7.46 11.56
C TYR A 49 -2.64 -6.47 12.16
N ILE A 50 -2.20 -5.23 12.39
CA ILE A 50 -3.03 -4.17 12.96
C ILE A 50 -3.53 -3.26 11.83
N GLN A 51 -4.83 -2.99 11.84
CA GLN A 51 -5.51 -2.11 10.90
C GLN A 51 -6.09 -0.91 11.64
N HIS A 52 -5.66 0.30 11.26
CA HIS A 52 -6.16 1.55 11.83
C HIS A 52 -7.31 2.17 11.03
N ASN A 53 -7.55 1.72 9.78
CA ASN A 53 -8.76 2.08 9.05
C ASN A 53 -9.99 1.63 9.85
N PRO A 54 -10.87 2.55 10.28
CA PRO A 54 -11.98 2.22 11.17
C PRO A 54 -13.07 1.35 10.51
N ASN A 55 -13.02 1.17 9.19
CA ASN A 55 -13.98 0.39 8.41
C ASN A 55 -13.54 -1.07 8.21
N ILE A 56 -12.34 -1.43 8.68
CA ILE A 56 -11.75 -2.74 8.45
C ILE A 56 -11.26 -3.29 9.79
N THR A 57 -11.79 -4.43 10.21
CA THR A 57 -11.32 -5.12 11.42
C THR A 57 -9.85 -5.48 11.26
N SER A 58 -9.07 -5.31 12.33
CA SER A 58 -7.67 -5.78 12.38
C SER A 58 -7.55 -7.29 12.18
N GLY A 59 -6.40 -7.73 11.68
CA GLY A 59 -6.08 -9.12 11.39
C GLY A 59 -5.94 -9.43 9.89
N ALA A 60 -5.04 -10.35 9.57
CA ALA A 60 -4.72 -10.68 8.18
C ALA A 60 -5.91 -11.29 7.42
N ASP A 61 -6.64 -12.19 8.05
CA ASP A 61 -7.80 -12.82 7.44
C ASP A 61 -8.96 -11.83 7.27
N ALA A 62 -9.06 -10.84 8.17
CA ALA A 62 -10.10 -9.81 8.13
C ALA A 62 -9.92 -8.87 6.94
N ILE A 63 -8.71 -8.38 6.66
CA ILE A 63 -8.46 -7.53 5.48
C ILE A 63 -8.66 -8.31 4.18
N ILE A 64 -8.24 -9.59 4.12
CA ILE A 64 -8.47 -10.44 2.94
C ILE A 64 -9.97 -10.65 2.71
N ALA A 65 -10.73 -10.98 3.76
CA ALA A 65 -12.18 -11.11 3.67
C ALA A 65 -12.84 -9.80 3.26
N TRP A 66 -12.38 -8.66 3.80
CA TRP A 66 -12.89 -7.34 3.46
C TRP A 66 -12.80 -7.05 1.95
N THR A 67 -11.73 -7.47 1.26
CA THR A 67 -11.59 -7.25 -0.20
C THR A 67 -12.78 -7.79 -1.03
N LYS A 68 -13.51 -8.76 -0.49
CA LYS A 68 -14.62 -9.46 -1.15
C LYS A 68 -15.99 -8.86 -0.82
N THR A 69 -16.05 -7.83 0.02
CA THR A 69 -17.31 -7.19 0.40
C THR A 69 -17.73 -6.12 -0.61
N GLU A 70 -18.98 -5.67 -0.46
CA GLU A 70 -19.55 -4.61 -1.30
C GLU A 70 -18.92 -3.25 -0.99
N GLU A 71 -18.59 -3.00 0.28
CA GLU A 71 -17.89 -1.80 0.73
C GLU A 71 -16.51 -1.71 0.05
N ALA A 72 -15.78 -2.82 -0.05
CA ALA A 72 -14.51 -2.84 -0.78
C ALA A 72 -14.69 -2.63 -2.29
N ARG A 73 -15.78 -3.12 -2.89
CA ARG A 73 -16.12 -2.82 -4.29
C ARG A 73 -16.35 -1.33 -4.50
N HIS A 74 -17.19 -0.71 -3.67
CA HIS A 74 -17.44 0.74 -3.71
C HIS A 74 -16.17 1.55 -3.46
N ALA A 75 -15.33 1.14 -2.51
CA ALA A 75 -14.04 1.74 -2.26
C ALA A 75 -13.14 1.72 -3.51
N ARG A 76 -13.02 0.58 -4.20
CA ARG A 76 -12.23 0.47 -5.44
C ARG A 76 -12.76 1.35 -6.56
N GLU A 77 -14.07 1.52 -6.67
CA GLU A 77 -14.69 2.34 -7.72
C GLU A 77 -14.56 3.84 -7.44
N SER A 78 -14.72 4.24 -6.19
CA SER A 78 -14.67 5.65 -5.75
C SER A 78 -13.24 6.16 -5.53
N MET A 79 -12.30 5.29 -5.18
CA MET A 79 -10.91 5.65 -4.84
C MET A 79 -9.91 5.25 -5.93
N ARG A 80 -10.34 5.22 -7.19
CA ARG A 80 -9.47 4.84 -8.31
C ARG A 80 -8.24 5.77 -8.39
N PRO A 81 -7.02 5.19 -8.45
CA PRO A 81 -5.83 5.98 -8.66
C PRO A 81 -5.84 6.63 -10.05
N ALA A 82 -5.21 7.80 -10.14
CA ALA A 82 -4.82 8.40 -11.40
C ALA A 82 -3.67 7.57 -12.02
N PRO A 83 -3.36 7.72 -13.33
CA PRO A 83 -2.43 6.82 -14.03
C PRO A 83 -0.96 6.99 -13.61
N GLU A 84 -0.62 8.03 -12.84
CA GLU A 84 0.73 8.23 -12.36
C GLU A 84 1.12 7.15 -11.33
N PRO A 85 2.40 6.72 -11.31
CA PRO A 85 2.88 5.79 -10.30
C PRO A 85 2.81 6.41 -8.90
N PRO A 86 2.64 5.59 -7.85
CA PRO A 86 2.68 6.08 -6.48
C PRO A 86 4.05 6.65 -6.14
N VAL A 87 4.06 7.65 -5.27
CA VAL A 87 5.30 8.18 -4.66
C VAL A 87 5.50 7.48 -3.33
N MET A 88 6.69 6.96 -3.06
CA MET A 88 6.97 6.18 -1.85
C MET A 88 8.21 6.66 -1.11
N VAL A 89 8.07 6.86 0.19
CA VAL A 89 9.14 7.14 1.15
C VAL A 89 9.26 5.96 2.09
N ALA A 90 10.47 5.46 2.31
CA ALA A 90 10.72 4.38 3.26
C ALA A 90 11.85 4.79 4.20
N GLU A 91 11.66 4.55 5.49
CA GLU A 91 12.63 4.83 6.53
C GLU A 91 12.49 3.78 7.63
N GLY A 92 13.60 3.10 7.96
CA GLY A 92 13.60 1.97 8.88
C GLY A 92 12.58 0.91 8.47
N ASP A 93 11.63 0.64 9.36
CA ASP A 93 10.56 -0.34 9.19
C ASP A 93 9.26 0.26 8.63
N LYS A 94 9.24 1.54 8.23
CA LYS A 94 8.04 2.21 7.74
C LYS A 94 8.11 2.54 6.26
N VAL A 95 6.96 2.43 5.59
CA VAL A 95 6.76 2.85 4.21
C VAL A 95 5.53 3.73 4.13
N VAL A 96 5.69 4.96 3.64
CA VAL A 96 4.59 5.85 3.27
C VAL A 96 4.44 5.82 1.77
N MET A 97 3.22 5.64 1.30
CA MET A 97 2.85 5.70 -0.10
C MET A 97 1.82 6.81 -0.31
N MET A 98 2.05 7.62 -1.35
CA MET A 98 1.12 8.64 -1.81
C MET A 98 0.61 8.27 -3.20
N ILE A 99 -0.71 8.26 -3.35
CA ILE A 99 -1.41 7.91 -4.59
C ILE A 99 -2.21 9.14 -5.06
N SER A 100 -1.99 9.57 -6.30
CA SER A 100 -2.82 10.60 -6.94
C SER A 100 -4.19 10.05 -7.30
N ARG A 101 -5.23 10.89 -7.19
CA ARG A 101 -6.59 10.58 -7.64
C ARG A 101 -7.24 11.82 -8.23
N ASP A 102 -8.07 11.62 -9.24
CA ASP A 102 -8.97 12.68 -9.72
C ASP A 102 -10.31 12.52 -9.01
N VAL A 103 -10.72 13.56 -8.28
CA VAL A 103 -11.96 13.57 -7.49
C VAL A 103 -12.93 14.65 -8.01
N PRO A 104 -14.26 14.46 -7.92
CA PRO A 104 -15.22 15.46 -8.36
C PRO A 104 -15.01 16.82 -7.69
N ASP A 105 -15.07 17.91 -8.46
CA ASP A 105 -14.98 19.27 -7.91
C ASP A 105 -16.36 19.71 -7.37
N PRO A 106 -16.52 19.93 -6.05
CA PRO A 106 -17.80 20.37 -5.48
C PRO A 106 -18.20 21.78 -5.91
N ARG A 107 -17.28 22.54 -6.51
CA ARG A 107 -17.50 23.93 -6.96
C ARG A 107 -17.90 24.01 -8.44
N ASP A 108 -17.66 22.95 -9.22
CA ASP A 108 -17.89 22.94 -10.67
C ASP A 108 -18.36 21.54 -11.13
N PRO A 109 -19.69 21.31 -11.17
CA PRO A 109 -20.27 20.03 -11.56
C PRO A 109 -19.80 19.58 -12.96
N GLY A 110 -19.28 18.35 -13.03
CA GLY A 110 -18.75 17.76 -14.27
C GLY A 110 -17.24 17.93 -14.45
N LYS A 111 -16.56 18.66 -13.56
CA LYS A 111 -15.09 18.69 -13.49
C LYS A 111 -14.54 17.86 -12.35
N THR A 112 -13.27 17.52 -12.47
CA THR A 112 -12.48 16.90 -11.41
C THR A 112 -11.29 17.79 -11.06
N TYR A 113 -10.74 17.59 -9.87
CA TYR A 113 -9.45 18.15 -9.47
C TYR A 113 -8.54 17.06 -8.92
N ARG A 114 -7.24 17.31 -8.94
CA ARG A 114 -6.23 16.40 -8.42
C ARG A 114 -6.21 16.44 -6.89
N SER A 115 -6.35 15.27 -6.28
CA SER A 115 -6.14 15.03 -4.85
C SER A 115 -5.13 13.90 -4.63
N TYR A 116 -4.72 13.70 -3.38
CA TYR A 116 -3.72 12.71 -2.98
C TYR A 116 -4.18 11.97 -1.75
N TRP A 117 -4.00 10.66 -1.76
CA TRP A 117 -4.22 9.80 -0.61
C TRP A 117 -2.91 9.24 -0.09
N PHE A 118 -2.86 9.04 1.21
CA PHE A 118 -1.68 8.55 1.91
C PHE A 118 -2.03 7.29 2.67
N ASP A 119 -1.22 6.28 2.45
CA ASP A 119 -1.22 5.06 3.22
C ASP A 119 0.18 4.88 3.83
N MET A 120 0.24 4.29 5.02
CA MET A 120 1.49 3.98 5.69
C MET A 120 1.43 2.55 6.20
N TRP A 121 2.55 1.84 6.05
CA TRP A 121 2.71 0.50 6.62
C TRP A 121 3.94 0.42 7.52
N ARG A 122 3.84 -0.48 8.50
CA ARG A 122 4.98 -1.03 9.22
C ARG A 122 5.33 -2.41 8.68
N VAL A 123 6.61 -2.66 8.48
CA VAL A 123 7.18 -3.94 8.05
C VAL A 123 7.84 -4.62 9.25
N GLU A 124 7.62 -5.91 9.42
CA GLU A 124 8.22 -6.77 10.44
C GLU A 124 8.62 -8.08 9.77
N ASP A 125 9.91 -8.42 9.84
CA ASP A 125 10.47 -9.64 9.22
C ASP A 125 10.06 -9.83 7.75
N GLY A 126 10.03 -8.72 7.00
CA GLY A 126 9.67 -8.69 5.58
C GLY A 126 8.17 -8.75 5.28
N LYS A 127 7.31 -8.77 6.31
CA LYS A 127 5.84 -8.78 6.20
C LYS A 127 5.23 -7.49 6.71
N LEU A 128 4.06 -7.12 6.21
CA LEU A 128 3.31 -5.97 6.71
C LEU A 128 2.63 -6.35 8.03
N ALA A 129 2.89 -5.55 9.06
CA ALA A 129 2.43 -5.80 10.42
C ALA A 129 1.41 -4.77 10.91
N GLU A 130 1.35 -3.60 10.26
CA GLU A 130 0.48 -2.52 10.68
C GLU A 130 0.20 -1.58 9.51
N HIS A 131 -0.99 -1.00 9.46
CA HIS A 131 -1.41 -0.08 8.42
C HIS A 131 -2.22 1.10 8.95
N TRP A 132 -1.93 2.28 8.42
CA TRP A 132 -2.67 3.51 8.63
C TRP A 132 -3.08 4.11 7.29
N ASP A 133 -4.29 4.64 7.22
CA ASP A 133 -4.76 5.48 6.13
C ASP A 133 -5.59 6.66 6.66
N GLY A 134 -6.04 7.51 5.73
CA GLY A 134 -6.86 8.68 6.04
C GLY A 134 -8.37 8.42 6.09
N ALA A 135 -8.83 7.16 6.14
CA ALA A 135 -10.25 6.87 6.02
C ALA A 135 -11.05 7.31 7.26
N PRO A 136 -12.08 8.15 7.09
CA PRO A 136 -13.07 8.33 8.14
C PRO A 136 -13.97 7.09 8.25
N VAL A 137 -14.77 7.00 9.31
CA VAL A 137 -15.86 6.03 9.38
C VAL A 137 -16.80 6.26 8.19
N SER A 138 -17.08 5.20 7.43
CA SER A 138 -18.04 5.23 6.33
C SER A 138 -19.44 5.49 6.87
N THR A 139 -20.11 6.50 6.32
CA THR A 139 -21.54 6.72 6.49
C THR A 139 -22.22 6.20 5.24
N GLU A 140 -23.30 5.42 5.42
CA GLU A 140 -24.07 4.71 4.37
C GLU A 140 -24.21 5.45 3.02
#